data_AF-A0A661R413-F1
#
_entry.id   AF-A0A661R413-F1
#
_cell.length_a   1.000
_cell.length_b   1.000
_cell.length_c   1.000
_cell.angle_alpha   90.00
_cell.angle_beta   90.00
_cell.angle_gamma   90.00
#
_symmetry.space_group_name_H-M   'P 1'
#
loop_
_entity.id
_entity.type
_entity.pdbx_description
1 polymer ?
#
loop_
_entity_poly.entity_id
_entity_poly.type
_entity_poly.pdbx_seq_one_letter_code
_entity_poly.pdbx_strand_id
1 'polypeptide(L)'
;MVDNSFFDEAAEQSLIKTAIVEKYFSAWARVIIGSQKRHPQHVQKIAYIDLFAGPGRYKDGTLSTPLKILSRAVEDNELRQRLVAIFNDKDKANVSSLKEAIRNLPGIETLKFKPEVICEEVGENIVKT
;
A
#
# COMPACT_ATOMS: atom_id res chain seq x y z
N MET A 1 15.42 -26.60 9.73
CA MET A 1 14.05 -26.03 9.82
C MET A 1 14.22 -24.53 9.81
N VAL A 2 13.64 -23.85 8.82
CA VAL A 2 13.70 -22.39 8.75
C VAL A 2 12.67 -21.87 9.74
N ASP A 3 13.12 -21.04 10.67
CA ASP A 3 12.28 -20.52 11.74
C ASP A 3 11.29 -19.51 11.16
N ASN A 4 10.00 -19.86 11.15
CA ASN A 4 8.91 -19.06 10.60
C ASN A 4 8.51 -17.88 11.51
N SER A 5 9.26 -17.62 12.58
CA SER A 5 9.01 -16.60 13.60
C SER A 5 9.24 -15.16 13.12
N PHE A 6 9.72 -14.96 11.88
CA PHE A 6 10.01 -13.63 11.31
C PHE A 6 8.77 -12.71 11.19
N PHE A 7 7.56 -13.28 11.12
CA PHE A 7 6.30 -12.53 10.97
C PHE A 7 5.45 -12.49 12.26
N ASP A 8 6.00 -12.95 13.39
CA ASP A 8 5.22 -13.14 14.62
C ASP A 8 4.95 -11.83 15.35
N GLU A 9 5.87 -10.87 15.26
CA GLU A 9 5.69 -9.51 15.73
C GLU A 9 6.17 -8.55 14.64
N ALA A 10 5.58 -7.36 14.57
CA ALA A 10 6.19 -6.29 13.79
C ALA A 10 7.54 -5.97 14.43
N ALA A 11 8.62 -6.53 13.90
CA ALA A 11 9.98 -6.19 14.34
C ALA A 11 10.08 -4.66 14.41
N GLU A 12 10.72 -4.11 15.44
CA GLU A 12 10.83 -2.66 15.66
C GLU A 12 11.24 -1.89 14.38
N GLN A 13 12.08 -2.52 13.57
CA GLN A 13 12.52 -2.05 12.26
C GLN A 13 11.38 -1.92 11.22
N SER A 14 10.42 -2.85 11.19
CA SER A 14 9.23 -2.79 10.35
C SER A 14 8.29 -1.67 10.77
N LEU A 15 8.16 -1.41 12.08
CA LEU A 15 7.41 -0.27 12.60
C LEU A 15 8.05 1.06 12.20
N ILE A 16 9.37 1.18 12.33
CA ILE A 16 10.13 2.37 11.91
C ILE A 16 9.98 2.59 10.40
N LYS A 17 10.16 1.56 9.58
CA LYS A 17 9.98 1.64 8.12
C LYS A 17 8.57 2.11 7.75
N THR A 18 7.56 1.53 8.38
CA THR A 18 6.17 1.90 8.17
C THR A 18 5.92 3.36 8.55
N ALA A 19 6.45 3.82 9.69
CA ALA A 19 6.31 5.20 10.16
C ALA A 19 6.99 6.21 9.22
N ILE A 20 8.16 5.87 8.68
CA ILE A 20 8.86 6.68 7.67
C ILE A 20 7.97 6.80 6.42
N VAL A 21 7.54 5.67 5.85
CA VAL A 21 6.72 5.66 4.63
C VAL A 21 5.44 6.47 4.83
N GLU A 22 4.73 6.25 5.94
CA GLU A 22 3.50 6.96 6.27
C GLU A 22 3.71 8.47 6.36
N LYS A 23 4.76 8.92 7.05
CA LYS A 23 5.11 10.33 7.22
C LYS A 23 5.39 11.00 5.88
N TYR A 24 6.20 10.36 5.03
CA TYR A 24 6.61 10.95 3.77
C TYR A 24 5.55 10.83 2.67
N PHE A 25 4.76 9.76 2.66
CA PHE A 25 3.71 9.55 1.65
C PHE A 25 2.75 10.74 1.58
N SER A 26 2.22 11.17 2.73
CA SER A 26 1.28 12.30 2.78
C SER A 26 1.91 13.62 2.31
N ALA A 27 3.19 13.85 2.62
CA ALA A 27 3.89 15.06 2.21
C ALA A 27 4.12 15.07 0.68
N TRP A 28 4.64 13.98 0.12
CA TRP A 28 4.88 13.84 -1.31
C TRP A 28 3.59 13.88 -2.12
N ALA A 29 2.53 13.22 -1.64
CA ALA A 29 1.22 13.26 -2.27
C ALA A 29 0.72 14.70 -2.44
N ARG A 30 0.82 15.55 -1.40
CA ARG A 30 0.40 16.96 -1.48
C ARG A 30 1.20 17.74 -2.53
N VAL A 31 2.51 17.52 -2.62
CA VAL A 31 3.36 18.17 -3.63
C VAL A 31 2.92 17.75 -5.04
N ILE A 32 2.69 16.46 -5.26
CA ILE A 32 2.24 15.92 -6.54
C ILE A 32 0.85 16.46 -6.91
N ILE A 33 -0.11 16.43 -5.98
CA ILE A 33 -1.46 16.97 -6.17
C ILE A 33 -1.40 18.46 -6.52
N GLY A 34 -0.56 19.24 -5.83
CA GLY A 34 -0.36 20.65 -6.11
C GLY A 34 0.13 20.90 -7.53
N SER A 35 1.06 20.07 -8.03
CA SER A 35 1.51 20.11 -9.43
C SER A 35 0.41 19.72 -10.41
N GLN A 36 -0.29 18.62 -10.13
CA GLN A 36 -1.39 18.11 -10.95
C GLN A 36 -2.53 19.13 -11.13
N LYS A 37 -2.89 19.85 -10.06
CA LYS A 37 -3.89 20.93 -10.09
C LYS A 37 -3.48 22.13 -10.96
N ARG A 38 -2.19 22.43 -11.06
CA ARG A 38 -1.67 23.49 -11.94
C ARG A 38 -1.64 23.08 -13.42
N HIS A 39 -1.65 21.79 -13.70
CA HIS A 39 -1.62 21.24 -15.06
C HIS A 39 -2.79 20.27 -15.29
N PRO A 40 -4.04 20.77 -15.32
CA PRO A 40 -5.24 19.93 -15.39
C PRO A 40 -5.34 19.12 -16.69
N GLN A 41 -4.61 19.49 -17.74
CA GLN A 41 -4.53 18.75 -19.01
C GLN A 41 -3.77 17.42 -18.91
N HIS A 42 -3.00 17.19 -17.84
CA HIS A 42 -2.23 15.97 -17.65
C HIS A 42 -2.93 14.96 -16.75
N VAL A 43 -2.43 13.72 -16.74
CA VAL A 43 -2.95 12.64 -15.92
C VAL A 43 -2.93 13.02 -14.43
N GLN A 44 -4.10 12.86 -13.82
CA GLN A 44 -4.41 13.26 -12.46
C GLN A 44 -4.35 12.07 -11.48
N LYS A 45 -3.47 11.11 -11.73
CA LYS A 45 -3.32 9.87 -10.93
C LYS A 45 -2.00 9.87 -10.17
N ILE A 46 -1.98 9.25 -8.99
CA ILE A 46 -0.77 9.02 -8.18
C ILE A 46 -0.64 7.52 -8.01
N ALA A 47 0.44 6.93 -8.52
CA ALA A 47 0.71 5.51 -8.33
C ALA A 47 1.50 5.31 -7.03
N TYR A 48 1.01 4.41 -6.17
CA TYR A 48 1.77 3.85 -5.05
C TYR A 48 1.94 2.35 -5.30
N ILE A 49 3.19 1.90 -5.38
CA ILE A 49 3.54 0.52 -5.71
C ILE A 49 4.38 -0.03 -4.57
N ASP A 50 3.87 -1.05 -3.87
CA ASP A 50 4.59 -1.78 -2.83
C ASP A 50 4.87 -3.20 -3.32
N LEU A 51 6.14 -3.54 -3.48
CA LEU A 51 6.57 -4.79 -4.09
C LEU A 51 6.70 -5.95 -3.09
N PHE A 52 6.65 -5.64 -1.79
CA PHE A 52 6.80 -6.59 -0.68
C PHE A 52 5.80 -6.24 0.43
N ALA A 53 4.53 -6.26 0.07
CA ALA A 53 3.43 -5.68 0.85
C ALA A 53 3.08 -6.44 2.14
N GLY A 54 3.38 -7.74 2.21
CA GLY A 54 3.09 -8.57 3.38
C GLY A 54 1.58 -8.83 3.60
N PRO A 55 1.19 -9.33 4.79
CA PRO A 55 -0.15 -9.87 5.06
C PRO A 55 -1.25 -8.84 5.34
N GLY A 56 -0.98 -7.53 5.29
CA GLY A 56 -1.99 -6.53 5.66
C GLY A 56 -2.05 -6.22 7.15
N ARG A 57 -2.00 -7.22 8.02
CA ARG A 57 -1.92 -7.06 9.50
C ARG A 57 -0.87 -7.98 10.09
N TYR A 58 -0.17 -7.49 11.11
CA TYR A 58 0.70 -8.32 11.94
C TYR A 58 -0.12 -9.08 12.99
N LYS A 59 0.45 -10.12 13.63
CA LYS A 59 -0.29 -10.96 14.61
C LYS A 59 -0.79 -10.17 15.83
N ASP A 60 -0.12 -9.08 16.16
CA ASP A 60 -0.49 -8.13 17.22
C ASP A 60 -1.67 -7.20 16.83
N GLY A 61 -2.15 -7.29 15.59
CA GLY A 61 -3.24 -6.46 15.04
C GLY A 61 -2.77 -5.15 14.41
N THR A 62 -1.47 -4.83 14.45
CA THR A 62 -0.89 -3.62 13.87
C THR A 62 -1.10 -3.58 12.35
N LEU A 63 -1.52 -2.42 11.85
CA LEU A 63 -1.71 -2.18 10.42
C LEU A 63 -0.36 -2.16 9.68
N SER A 64 -0.26 -2.95 8.61
CA SER A 64 0.87 -2.88 7.67
C SER A 64 0.82 -1.60 6.82
N THR A 65 1.90 -1.33 6.09
CA THR A 65 2.04 -0.19 5.18
C THR A 65 0.88 -0.09 4.17
N PRO A 66 0.48 -1.16 3.43
CA PRO A 66 -0.67 -1.10 2.53
C PRO A 66 -1.94 -0.54 3.17
N LEU A 67 -2.32 -1.04 4.35
CA LEU A 67 -3.55 -0.61 5.01
C LEU A 67 -3.44 0.84 5.49
N LYS A 68 -2.28 1.27 6.00
CA LYS A 68 -2.06 2.67 6.40
C LYS A 68 -2.19 3.65 5.24
N ILE A 69 -1.60 3.31 4.09
CA ILE A 69 -1.70 4.11 2.87
C ILE A 69 -3.16 4.21 2.40
N LEU A 70 -3.88 3.10 2.39
CA LEU A 70 -5.29 3.07 2.01
C LEU A 70 -6.17 3.83 2.99
N SER A 71 -6.00 3.66 4.31
CA SER A 71 -6.73 4.42 5.34
C SER A 71 -6.55 5.91 5.12
N ARG A 72 -5.30 6.35 4.92
CA ARG A 72 -5.00 7.76 4.66
C ARG A 72 -5.64 8.28 3.38
N ALA A 73 -5.70 7.46 2.34
CA ALA A 73 -6.34 7.82 1.07
C ALA A 73 -7.86 7.87 1.18
N VAL A 74 -8.47 7.00 1.99
CA VAL A 74 -9.90 7.06 2.29
C VAL A 74 -10.22 8.38 3.01
N GLU A 75 -9.41 8.80 3.99
CA GLU A 75 -9.65 10.02 4.76
C GLU A 75 -9.43 11.33 3.98
N ASP A 76 -8.70 11.29 2.87
CA ASP A 76 -8.29 12.47 2.11
C ASP A 76 -9.01 12.53 0.75
N ASN A 77 -9.91 13.51 0.58
CA ASN A 77 -10.72 13.65 -0.62
C ASN A 77 -9.91 13.73 -1.93
N GLU A 78 -8.72 14.33 -1.91
CA GLU A 78 -7.89 14.41 -3.11
C GLU A 78 -7.24 13.06 -3.40
N LEU A 79 -6.67 12.40 -2.41
CA LEU A 79 -6.09 11.07 -2.58
C LEU A 79 -7.14 10.04 -3.01
N ARG A 80 -8.33 10.07 -2.42
CA ARG A 80 -9.47 9.22 -2.76
C ARG A 80 -9.78 9.22 -4.26
N GLN A 81 -9.60 10.36 -4.92
CA GLN A 81 -9.87 10.55 -6.35
C GLN A 81 -8.68 10.29 -7.27
N ARG A 82 -7.48 10.06 -6.73
CA ARG A 82 -6.22 10.08 -7.48
C ARG A 82 -5.35 8.85 -7.28
N LEU A 83 -5.40 8.22 -6.11
CA LEU A 83 -4.52 7.12 -5.75
C LEU A 83 -4.84 5.87 -6.58
N VAL A 84 -3.82 5.34 -7.24
CA VAL A 84 -3.79 3.99 -7.81
C VAL A 84 -2.79 3.20 -6.96
N ALA A 85 -3.31 2.26 -6.16
CA ALA A 85 -2.50 1.46 -5.26
C ALA A 85 -2.31 0.04 -5.80
N ILE A 86 -1.06 -0.38 -5.95
CA ILE A 86 -0.68 -1.71 -6.42
C ILE A 86 0.22 -2.32 -5.35
N PHE A 87 -0.15 -3.49 -4.87
CA PHE A 87 0.57 -4.24 -3.86
C PHE A 87 0.97 -5.59 -4.43
N ASN A 88 2.18 -6.05 -4.12
CA ASN A 88 2.67 -7.36 -4.52
C ASN A 88 3.29 -8.08 -3.32
N ASP A 89 3.09 -9.39 -3.27
CA ASP A 89 3.85 -10.28 -2.40
C ASP A 89 3.99 -11.65 -3.08
N LYS A 90 5.10 -12.33 -2.87
CA LYS A 90 5.32 -13.67 -3.45
C LYS A 90 4.59 -14.77 -2.67
N ASP A 91 4.28 -14.53 -1.41
CA ASP A 91 3.61 -15.49 -0.54
C ASP A 91 2.09 -15.40 -0.72
N LYS A 92 1.49 -16.49 -1.22
CA LYS A 92 0.04 -16.61 -1.44
C LYS A 92 -0.78 -16.40 -0.16
N ALA A 93 -0.27 -16.80 1.00
CA ALA A 93 -0.94 -16.60 2.28
C ALA A 93 -0.98 -15.11 2.64
N ASN A 94 0.14 -14.40 2.46
CA ASN A 94 0.20 -12.95 2.66
C ASN A 94 -0.77 -12.22 1.72
N VAL A 95 -0.75 -12.57 0.43
CA VAL A 95 -1.67 -11.97 -0.56
C VAL A 95 -3.13 -12.19 -0.18
N SER A 96 -3.48 -13.41 0.26
CA SER A 96 -4.85 -13.75 0.65
C SER A 96 -5.28 -12.94 1.89
N SER A 97 -4.41 -12.87 2.89
CA SER A 97 -4.61 -12.09 4.11
C SER A 97 -4.75 -10.59 3.83
N LEU A 98 -3.89 -10.03 2.97
CA LEU A 98 -3.92 -8.63 2.58
C LEU A 98 -5.21 -8.29 1.83
N LYS A 99 -5.64 -9.13 0.89
CA LYS A 99 -6.92 -8.94 0.17
C LYS A 99 -8.11 -8.93 1.14
N GLU A 100 -8.12 -9.82 2.12
CA GLU A 100 -9.15 -9.82 3.16
C GLU A 100 -9.12 -8.55 4.01
N ALA A 101 -7.94 -8.16 4.48
CA ALA A 101 -7.79 -6.97 5.30
C ALA A 101 -8.18 -5.69 4.57
N ILE A 102 -7.89 -5.59 3.27
CA ILE A 102 -8.33 -4.47 2.41
C ILE A 102 -9.85 -4.47 2.25
N ARG A 103 -10.48 -5.63 2.02
CA ARG A 103 -11.96 -5.71 1.91
C ARG A 103 -12.65 -5.26 3.18
N ASN A 104 -12.04 -5.52 4.34
CA ASN A 104 -12.56 -5.15 5.64
C ASN A 104 -12.18 -3.73 6.07
N LEU A 105 -11.46 -2.96 5.24
CA LEU A 105 -11.07 -1.60 5.56
C LEU A 105 -12.27 -0.65 5.37
N PRO A 106 -12.71 0.08 6.41
CA PRO A 106 -13.83 1.02 6.28
C PRO A 106 -13.57 2.10 5.22
N GLY A 107 -14.55 2.34 4.35
CA GLY A 107 -14.48 3.38 3.34
C GLY A 107 -13.65 3.03 2.10
N ILE A 108 -13.12 1.80 2.01
CA ILE A 108 -12.31 1.37 0.85
C ILE A 108 -13.06 1.48 -0.48
N GLU A 109 -14.38 1.26 -0.44
CA GLU A 109 -15.29 1.38 -1.58
C GLU A 109 -15.40 2.82 -2.11
N THR A 110 -15.00 3.81 -1.32
CA THR A 110 -15.03 5.22 -1.72
C THR A 110 -13.83 5.62 -2.59
N LEU A 111 -12.78 4.80 -2.65
CA LEU A 111 -11.63 5.05 -3.53
C LEU A 111 -12.06 4.95 -4.99
N LYS A 112 -11.72 5.96 -5.79
CA LYS A 112 -12.05 6.00 -7.23
C LYS A 112 -11.39 4.85 -7.99
N PHE A 113 -10.18 4.48 -7.61
CA PHE A 113 -9.45 3.35 -8.16
C PHE A 113 -9.27 2.31 -7.07
N LYS A 114 -9.81 1.11 -7.29
CA LYS A 114 -9.69 0.01 -6.32
C LYS A 114 -8.24 -0.46 -6.24
N PRO A 115 -7.73 -0.77 -5.04
CA PRO A 115 -6.39 -1.31 -4.90
C PRO A 115 -6.26 -2.68 -5.56
N GLU A 116 -5.10 -2.93 -6.15
CA GLU A 116 -4.75 -4.21 -6.76
C GLU A 116 -3.75 -4.95 -5.87
N VAL A 117 -3.92 -6.26 -5.73
CA VAL A 117 -2.97 -7.13 -5.02
C VAL A 117 -2.57 -8.29 -5.93
N ILE A 118 -1.29 -8.28 -6.29
CA ILE A 118 -0.61 -9.17 -7.21
C ILE A 118 0.16 -10.23 -6.38
N CYS A 119 0.26 -11.45 -6.93
CA CYS A 119 0.96 -12.56 -6.29
C CYS A 119 2.12 -13.03 -7.18
N GLU A 120 3.15 -12.22 -7.31
CA GLU A 120 4.28 -12.50 -8.19
C GLU A 120 5.62 -12.41 -7.44
N GLU A 121 6.57 -13.24 -7.85
CA GLU A 121 7.94 -13.12 -7.38
C GLU A 121 8.64 -11.98 -8.12
N VAL A 122 9.19 -11.03 -7.35
CA VAL A 122 9.91 -9.90 -7.92
C VAL A 122 11.31 -10.34 -8.34
N GLY A 123 11.58 -10.30 -9.64
CA GLY A 123 12.86 -10.68 -10.23
C GLY A 123 13.07 -10.09 -11.62
N GLU A 124 14.08 -10.57 -12.34
CA GLU A 124 14.50 -10.03 -13.65
C GLU A 124 13.40 -10.03 -14.71
N ASN A 125 12.39 -10.89 -14.56
CA ASN A 125 11.28 -10.99 -15.49
C ASN A 125 10.25 -9.84 -15.36
N ILE A 126 10.23 -9.11 -14.25
CA ILE A 126 9.31 -7.96 -14.07
C ILE A 126 9.70 -6.76 -14.96
N VAL A 127 11.00 -6.61 -15.30
CA VAL A 127 11.52 -5.48 -16.09
C VAL A 127 11.21 -5.63 -17.59
N LYS A 128 10.80 -6.82 -18.05
CA LYS A 128 10.64 -7.15 -19.48
C LYS A 128 9.22 -6.97 -20.03
N THR A 129 8.32 -6.40 -19.25
CA THR A 129 6.91 -6.17 -19.66
C THR A 129 6.67 -4.68 -19.90
#